data_AF-A0A429BNE9-F1
#
_entry.id   AF-A0A429BNE9-F1
#
_cell.length_a   1.000
_cell.length_b   1.000
_cell.length_c   1.000
_cell.angle_alpha   90.00
_cell.angle_beta   90.00
_cell.angle_gamma   90.00
#
_symmetry.space_group_name_H-M   'P 1'
#
loop_
_entity.id
_entity.type
_entity.pdbx_description
1 polymer ?
#
loop_
_entity_poly.entity_id
_entity_poly.type
_entity_poly.pdbx_seq_one_letter_code
_entity_poly.pdbx_strand_id
1 'polypeptide(L)'
;MLHETLRQDPPLKAARRLDTRTGEEVTIDLVAANRDPEVFPDPARFDVTRGPAPHLTFGDGLRPCPAPAHALALAAGVLDTLLGGTGR
;
A
#
# COMPACT_ATOMS: atom_id res chain seq x y z
N MET A 1 10.80 1.30 5.67
CA MET A 1 9.94 2.49 5.90
C MET A 1 8.84 2.63 4.85
N LEU A 2 9.14 2.89 3.56
CA LEU A 2 8.10 3.16 2.53
C LEU A 2 7.00 2.10 2.46
N HIS A 3 7.36 0.81 2.45
CA HIS A 3 6.38 -0.29 2.45
C HIS A 3 5.46 -0.26 3.68
N GLU A 4 6.00 0.05 4.85
CA GLU A 4 5.18 0.13 6.07
C GLU A 4 4.27 1.36 6.04
N THR A 5 4.75 2.50 5.52
CA THR A 5 3.93 3.69 5.27
C THR A 5 2.77 3.35 4.32
N LEU A 6 3.05 2.70 3.20
CA LEU A 6 2.03 2.32 2.22
C LEU A 6 1.03 1.30 2.77
N ARG A 7 1.47 0.39 3.64
CA ARG A 7 0.59 -0.55 4.33
C ARG A 7 -0.38 0.21 5.25
N GLN A 8 0.15 1.09 6.10
CA GLN A 8 -0.63 1.78 7.12
C GLN A 8 -1.51 2.88 6.54
N ASP A 9 -1.02 3.61 5.55
CA ASP A 9 -1.71 4.74 4.93
C ASP A 9 -1.69 4.61 3.40
N PRO A 10 -2.48 3.67 2.83
CA PRO A 10 -2.52 3.51 1.38
C PRO A 10 -3.17 4.75 0.74
N PRO A 11 -2.64 5.31 -0.37
CA PRO A 11 -3.22 6.48 -1.02
C PRO A 11 -4.63 6.21 -1.57
N LEU A 12 -4.88 4.97 -1.98
CA LEU A 12 -6.22 4.47 -2.29
C LEU A 12 -6.74 3.70 -1.08
N LYS A 13 -7.83 4.18 -0.48
CA LYS A 13 -8.44 3.55 0.71
C LYS A 13 -9.30 2.35 0.37
N ALA A 14 -9.94 2.38 -0.79
CA ALA A 14 -10.83 1.33 -1.23
C ALA A 14 -10.80 1.15 -2.74
N ALA A 15 -11.13 -0.05 -3.19
CA ALA A 15 -11.37 -0.37 -4.58
C ALA A 15 -12.76 -0.99 -4.74
N ARG A 16 -13.48 -0.60 -5.79
CA ARG A 16 -14.80 -1.16 -6.12
C ARG A 16 -14.73 -2.15 -7.26
N ARG A 17 -15.58 -3.17 -7.19
CA ARG A 17 -15.74 -4.20 -8.22
C ARG A 17 -17.23 -4.46 -8.40
N LEU A 18 -17.60 -4.89 -9.59
CA LEU A 18 -18.96 -5.35 -9.90
C LEU A 18 -18.90 -6.86 -10.04
N ASP A 19 -19.74 -7.60 -9.31
CA ASP A 19 -19.95 -9.03 -9.56
C ASP A 19 -20.63 -9.17 -10.93
N THR A 20 -19.99 -9.89 -11.85
CA THR A 20 -20.47 -10.03 -13.23
C THR A 20 -21.69 -10.93 -13.37
N ARG A 21 -22.04 -11.68 -12.33
CA ARG A 21 -23.21 -12.57 -12.28
C ARG A 21 -24.41 -11.87 -11.66
N THR A 22 -24.21 -11.13 -10.57
CA THR A 22 -25.31 -10.50 -9.81
C THR A 22 -25.49 -9.02 -10.10
N GLY A 23 -24.46 -8.34 -10.62
CA GLY A 23 -24.45 -6.88 -10.77
C GLY A 23 -24.27 -6.14 -9.45
N GLU A 24 -23.96 -6.83 -8.35
CA GLU A 24 -23.73 -6.20 -7.05
C GLU A 24 -22.35 -5.55 -7.01
N GLU A 25 -22.28 -4.38 -6.36
CA GLU A 25 -21.01 -3.72 -6.09
C GLU A 25 -20.37 -4.33 -4.84
N VAL A 26 -19.12 -4.76 -4.98
CA VAL A 26 -18.26 -5.21 -3.89
C VAL A 26 -17.19 -4.16 -3.66
N THR A 27 -17.14 -3.62 -2.44
CA THR A 27 -16.08 -2.72 -2.01
C THR A 27 -15.01 -3.50 -1.25
N ILE A 28 -13.76 -3.33 -1.67
CA ILE A 28 -12.58 -3.85 -0.99
C ILE A 28 -11.99 -2.70 -0.20
N ASP A 29 -12.03 -2.80 1.13
CA ASP A 29 -11.35 -1.86 2.03
C ASP A 29 -9.87 -2.23 2.15
N LEU A 30 -9.01 -1.44 1.52
CA LEU A 30 -7.56 -1.66 1.51
C LEU A 30 -6.93 -1.28 2.86
N VAL A 31 -7.55 -0.36 3.60
CA VAL A 31 -7.09 0.06 4.94
C VAL A 31 -7.25 -1.09 5.93
N ALA A 32 -8.40 -1.77 5.87
CA ALA A 32 -8.69 -2.95 6.68
C ALA A 32 -7.83 -4.14 6.25
N ALA A 33 -7.75 -4.45 4.96
CA ALA A 33 -6.97 -5.57 4.46
C ALA A 33 -5.48 -5.45 4.80
N ASN A 34 -4.90 -4.23 4.74
CA ASN A 34 -3.51 -3.99 5.13
C ASN A 34 -3.25 -4.06 6.65
N ARG A 35 -4.31 -4.23 7.46
CA ARG A 35 -4.27 -4.39 8.92
C ARG A 35 -4.86 -5.73 9.37
N ASP A 36 -5.03 -6.67 8.46
CA ASP A 36 -5.54 -8.00 8.79
C ASP A 36 -4.61 -8.69 9.82
N PRO A 37 -5.09 -9.03 11.04
CA PRO A 37 -4.29 -9.70 12.05
C PRO A 37 -3.88 -11.12 11.67
N GLU A 38 -4.56 -11.76 10.71
CA GLU A 38 -4.17 -13.07 10.19
C GLU A 38 -2.91 -13.01 9.32
N VAL A 39 -2.63 -11.84 8.74
CA VAL A 39 -1.47 -11.61 7.85
C VAL A 39 -0.38 -10.79 8.54
N PHE A 40 -0.75 -9.80 9.37
CA PHE A 40 0.17 -8.86 9.99
C PHE A 40 0.09 -8.96 11.53
N PRO A 41 1.09 -9.56 12.20
CA PRO A 41 1.20 -9.51 13.65
C PRO A 41 1.28 -8.07 14.15
N ASP A 42 0.60 -7.73 15.24
CA ASP A 42 0.47 -6.36 15.77
C ASP A 42 0.10 -5.35 14.66
N PRO A 43 -1.05 -5.50 13.97
CA PRO A 43 -1.31 -4.82 12.70
C PRO A 43 -1.39 -3.29 12.83
N ALA A 44 -1.79 -2.80 14.01
CA ALA A 44 -1.87 -1.38 14.34
C ALA A 44 -0.50 -0.73 14.60
N ARG A 45 0.54 -1.53 14.88
CA ARG A 45 1.88 -1.01 15.13
C ARG A 45 2.54 -0.63 13.81
N PHE A 46 3.05 0.60 13.74
CA PHE A 46 3.96 1.03 12.69
C PHE A 46 5.36 0.48 12.95
N ASP A 47 5.82 -0.45 12.12
CA ASP A 47 7.13 -1.08 12.23
C ASP A 47 7.94 -0.95 10.93
N VAL A 48 8.91 -0.04 10.93
CA VAL A 48 9.77 0.23 9.75
C VAL A 48 10.65 -0.96 9.35
N THR A 49 10.86 -1.91 10.27
CA THR A 49 11.73 -3.08 10.08
C THR A 49 11.00 -4.25 9.43
N ARG A 50 9.66 -4.19 9.31
CA ARG A 50 8.80 -5.23 8.73
C ARG A 50 9.12 -5.58 7.26
N GLY A 51 9.90 -4.75 6.58
CA GLY A 51 10.36 -5.00 5.22
C GLY A 51 9.23 -4.93 4.18
N PRO A 52 9.45 -5.46 2.96
CA PRO A 52 8.40 -5.60 1.95
C PRO A 52 7.39 -6.66 2.41
N ALA A 53 6.33 -6.21 3.09
CA ALA A 53 5.22 -7.05 3.53
C ALA A 53 4.14 -7.15 2.44
N PRO A 54 3.29 -8.21 2.41
CA PRO A 54 2.32 -8.47 1.35
C PRO A 54 1.08 -7.55 1.43
N HIS A 55 1.28 -6.24 1.50
CA HIS A 55 0.22 -5.25 1.55
C HIS A 55 -0.45 -5.07 0.17
N LEU A 56 -1.75 -4.83 0.15
CA LEU A 56 -2.55 -4.69 -1.08
C LEU A 56 -2.61 -3.26 -1.63
N THR A 57 -1.75 -2.36 -1.16
CA THR A 57 -1.70 -0.95 -1.63
C THR A 57 -1.46 -0.83 -3.13
N PHE A 58 -0.72 -1.75 -3.72
CA PHE A 58 -0.50 -1.83 -5.16
C PHE A 58 -1.50 -2.75 -5.87
N GLY A 59 -2.55 -3.20 -5.19
CA GLY A 59 -3.49 -4.20 -5.70
C GLY A 59 -2.83 -5.56 -5.93
N ASP A 60 -3.64 -6.50 -6.41
CA ASP A 60 -3.23 -7.85 -6.75
C ASP A 60 -4.15 -8.42 -7.86
N GLY A 61 -3.77 -9.56 -8.44
CA GLY A 61 -4.55 -10.30 -9.42
C GLY A 61 -4.49 -9.71 -10.83
N LEU A 62 -5.64 -9.61 -11.51
CA LEU A 62 -5.72 -9.23 -12.93
C LEU A 62 -5.38 -7.75 -13.20
N ARG A 63 -5.55 -6.89 -12.20
CA ARG A 63 -5.32 -5.43 -12.32
C ARG A 63 -4.45 -4.92 -11.17
N PRO A 64 -3.20 -5.38 -11.07
CA PRO A 64 -2.26 -4.83 -10.11
C PRO A 64 -1.76 -3.46 -10.60
N CYS A 65 -1.09 -2.73 -9.73
CA CYS A 65 -0.36 -1.53 -10.11
C CYS A 65 0.63 -1.90 -11.22
N PRO A 66 0.63 -1.18 -12.35
CA PRO A 66 1.51 -1.53 -13.47
C PRO A 66 2.98 -1.25 -13.19
N ALA A 67 3.31 -0.41 -12.21
CA ALA A 67 4.67 0.03 -11.95
C ALA A 67 4.97 0.30 -10.45
N PRO A 68 4.79 -0.69 -9.55
CA PRO A 68 5.00 -0.50 -8.11
C PRO A 68 6.44 -0.12 -7.78
N ALA A 69 7.41 -0.69 -8.48
CA ALA A 69 8.83 -0.35 -8.30
C ALA A 69 9.13 1.10 -8.68
N HIS A 70 8.51 1.63 -9.74
CA HIS A 70 8.70 3.02 -10.13
C HIS A 70 8.09 3.99 -9.12
N ALA A 71 6.88 3.68 -8.62
CA ALA A 71 6.24 4.46 -7.56
C ALA A 71 7.10 4.52 -6.29
N LEU A 72 7.67 3.39 -5.87
CA LEU A 72 8.59 3.32 -4.73
C LEU A 72 9.88 4.11 -4.97
N ALA A 73 10.46 4.01 -6.17
CA ALA A 73 11.67 4.75 -6.52
C ALA A 73 11.44 6.27 -6.50
N LEU A 74 10.31 6.75 -7.03
CA LEU A 74 9.94 8.16 -6.95
C LEU A 74 9.78 8.63 -5.50
N ALA A 75 9.06 7.86 -4.67
CA ALA A 75 8.87 8.19 -3.26
C ALA A 75 10.20 8.21 -2.49
N ALA A 76 11.09 7.25 -2.75
CA ALA A 76 12.42 7.21 -2.16
C ALA A 76 13.24 8.45 -2.55
N GLY A 77 13.31 8.78 -3.84
CA GLY A 77 14.07 9.94 -4.32
C GLY A 77 13.57 11.28 -3.76
N VAL A 78 12.26 11.44 -3.56
CA VAL A 78 11.68 12.60 -2.88
C VAL A 78 12.14 12.67 -1.43
N LEU A 79 12.05 11.56 -0.69
CA LEU A 79 12.52 11.51 0.70
C LEU A 79 14.01 11.78 0.81
N ASP A 80 14.83 11.19 -0.06
CA ASP A 80 16.28 11.41 -0.10
C ASP A 80 16.60 12.89 -0.33
N THR A 81 15.84 13.57 -1.19
CA THR A 81 16.00 15.01 -1.45
C THR A 81 15.60 15.86 -0.25
N LEU A 82 14.48 15.54 0.39
CA LEU A 82 13.96 16.29 1.54
C LEU A 82 14.81 16.08 2.80
N LEU A 83 15.33 14.87 3.00
CA LEU A 83 16.09 14.48 4.20
C LEU A 83 17.61 14.68 4.04
N GLY A 84 18.12 14.59 2.81
CA GLY A 84 19.53 14.83 2.48
C GLY A 84 19.94 16.30 2.56
N GLY A 85 18.97 17.19 2.76
CA GLY A 85 19.19 18.62 2.90
C GLY A 85 19.29 19.32 1.55
N THR A 86 18.46 20.35 1.39
CA THR A 86 18.75 21.52 0.58
C THR A 86 19.99 22.21 1.15
N GLY A 87 21.15 21.57 0.99
CA GLY A 87 22.47 22.15 1.15
C GLY A 87 22.87 22.82 -0.15
N ARG A 88 22.11 23.84 -0.56
CA ARG A 88 22.54 24.86 -1.51
C ARG A 88 21.71 26.13 -1.36
#